data_AF-A0A9E3RHL6-F1
#
_entry.id   AF-A0A9E3RHL6-F1
#
_cell.length_a   1.000
_cell.length_b   1.000
_cell.length_c   1.000
_cell.angle_alpha   90.00
_cell.angle_beta   90.00
_cell.angle_gamma   90.00
#
_symmetry.space_group_name_H-M   'P 1'
#
loop_
_entity.id
_entity.type
_entity.pdbx_description
1 polymer ?
#
loop_
_entity_poly.entity_id
_entity_poly.type
_entity_poly.pdbx_seq_one_letter_code
_entity_poly.pdbx_strand_id
1 'polypeptide(L)'
;MKKFIILLASVSVVFFTQSCAVFTLADANTLQKGMAPTEVLNQVSKGPRETLVNASKNLEVQVFQIVVGNYKADYFAAYKGGKLLYWGYPYEFARHNNPEIVEMGAWAVDELKRL
;
A
#
# COMPACT_ATOMS: atom_id res chain seq x y z
N MET A 1 -10.22 9.23 62.52
CA MET A 1 -11.14 8.34 61.79
C MET A 1 -11.41 8.92 60.42
N LYS A 2 -11.33 8.06 59.39
CA LYS A 2 -11.73 8.24 57.98
C LYS A 2 -10.71 8.93 57.06
N LYS A 3 -10.42 8.44 55.85
CA LYS A 3 -10.63 7.17 55.15
C LYS A 3 -9.68 7.26 53.94
N PHE A 4 -8.82 6.27 53.72
CA PHE A 4 -7.98 6.18 52.52
C PHE A 4 -8.88 5.92 51.30
N ILE A 5 -8.77 6.75 50.26
CA ILE A 5 -9.36 6.47 48.95
C ILE A 5 -8.21 6.05 48.04
N ILE A 6 -8.06 4.74 47.86
CA ILE A 6 -7.17 4.17 46.85
C ILE A 6 -7.97 4.11 45.56
N LEU A 7 -7.68 5.01 44.62
CA LEU A 7 -8.25 4.96 43.28
C LEU A 7 -7.52 3.86 42.50
N LEU A 8 -8.17 2.71 42.34
CA LEU A 8 -7.68 1.59 41.54
C LEU A 8 -7.81 1.97 40.06
N ALA A 9 -6.72 2.44 39.44
CA ALA A 9 -6.69 2.66 38.00
C ALA A 9 -6.61 1.30 37.28
N SER A 10 -7.76 0.84 36.77
CA SER A 10 -7.89 -0.33 35.91
C SER A 10 -7.13 -0.11 34.60
N VAL A 11 -5.90 -0.62 34.53
CA VAL A 11 -5.11 -0.70 33.30
C VAL A 11 -5.79 -1.68 32.36
N SER A 12 -6.59 -1.16 31.43
CA SER A 12 -7.18 -1.95 30.35
C SER A 12 -6.05 -2.27 29.36
N VAL A 13 -5.51 -3.48 29.43
CA VAL A 13 -4.56 -4.00 28.45
C VAL A 13 -5.33 -4.21 27.15
N VAL A 14 -5.22 -3.24 26.24
CA VAL A 14 -5.66 -3.41 24.85
C VAL A 14 -4.65 -4.34 24.20
N PHE A 15 -4.99 -5.63 24.13
CA PHE A 15 -4.29 -6.59 23.28
C PHE A 15 -4.51 -6.16 21.83
N PHE A 16 -3.55 -5.41 21.28
CA PHE A 16 -3.43 -5.27 19.84
C PHE A 16 -3.09 -6.67 19.30
N THR A 17 -4.12 -7.41 18.91
CA THR A 17 -3.93 -8.52 17.97
C THR A 17 -3.43 -7.87 16.67
N GLN A 18 -2.12 -7.71 16.55
CA GLN A 18 -1.50 -7.47 15.25
C GLN A 18 -1.80 -8.71 14.43
N SER A 19 -2.93 -8.68 13.73
CA SER A 19 -3.20 -9.69 12.73
C SER A 19 -2.02 -9.62 11.74
N CYS A 20 -1.49 -10.77 11.36
CA CYS A 20 -0.51 -10.89 10.30
C CYS A 20 -1.18 -10.61 8.94
N ALA A 21 -1.81 -9.44 8.81
CA ALA A 21 -2.41 -9.01 7.56
C ALA A 21 -1.32 -8.98 6.48
N VAL A 22 -1.73 -9.33 5.28
CA VAL A 22 -0.92 -9.31 4.07
C VAL A 22 -1.75 -8.70 2.96
N PHE A 23 -1.09 -8.03 2.02
CA PHE A 23 -1.75 -7.60 0.80
C PHE A 23 -1.93 -8.82 -0.11
N THR A 24 -3.14 -9.04 -0.61
CA THR A 24 -3.55 -10.24 -1.36
C THR A 24 -4.14 -9.87 -2.71
N LEU A 25 -4.43 -10.88 -3.54
CA LEU A 25 -5.21 -10.69 -4.76
C LEU A 25 -6.64 -10.21 -4.46
N ALA A 26 -7.21 -10.54 -3.31
CA ALA A 26 -8.52 -10.04 -2.92
C ALA A 26 -8.48 -8.51 -2.74
N ASP A 27 -7.43 -7.99 -2.09
CA ASP A 27 -7.20 -6.54 -1.97
C ASP A 27 -6.97 -5.90 -3.35
N ALA A 28 -6.14 -6.50 -4.20
CA ALA A 28 -5.91 -5.99 -5.56
C ALA A 28 -7.19 -5.92 -6.41
N ASN A 29 -8.15 -6.83 -6.18
CA ASN A 29 -9.42 -6.87 -6.89
C ASN A 29 -10.44 -5.81 -6.41
N THR A 30 -10.22 -5.18 -5.25
CA THR A 30 -11.08 -4.07 -4.82
C THR A 30 -10.69 -2.74 -5.48
N LEU A 31 -9.45 -2.65 -5.97
CA LEU A 31 -8.90 -1.42 -6.54
C LEU A 31 -9.62 -1.03 -7.84
N GLN A 32 -9.82 0.27 -8.02
CA GLN A 32 -10.45 0.83 -9.22
C GLN A 32 -9.71 2.07 -9.69
N LYS A 33 -9.68 2.24 -11.02
CA LYS A 33 -9.12 3.46 -11.63
C LYS A 33 -9.79 4.70 -11.06
N GLY A 34 -9.01 5.73 -10.77
CA GLY A 34 -9.49 7.00 -10.22
C GLY A 34 -9.54 7.07 -8.69
N MET A 35 -9.24 5.98 -7.97
CA MET A 35 -9.09 6.04 -6.52
C MET A 35 -7.93 6.94 -6.11
N ALA A 36 -8.11 7.73 -5.06
CA ALA A 36 -7.05 8.45 -4.40
C ALA A 36 -6.16 7.49 -3.59
N PRO A 37 -4.88 7.84 -3.33
CA PRO A 37 -4.00 7.07 -2.46
C PRO A 37 -4.64 6.64 -1.13
N THR A 38 -5.36 7.55 -0.46
CA THR A 38 -6.04 7.27 0.82
C THR A 38 -7.22 6.32 0.67
N GLU A 39 -7.94 6.36 -0.45
CA GLU A 39 -9.04 5.43 -0.72
C GLU A 39 -8.51 4.01 -0.91
N VAL A 40 -7.38 3.85 -1.61
CA VAL A 40 -6.69 2.56 -1.73
C VAL A 40 -6.27 2.04 -0.36
N LEU A 41 -5.62 2.87 0.47
CA LEU A 41 -5.18 2.46 1.82
C LEU A 41 -6.34 2.04 2.73
N ASN A 42 -7.53 2.59 2.55
CA ASN A 42 -8.71 2.23 3.33
C ASN A 42 -9.37 0.91 2.89
N GLN A 43 -9.06 0.42 1.70
CA GLN A 43 -9.65 -0.82 1.16
C GLN A 43 -8.79 -2.06 1.37
N VAL A 44 -7.49 -1.87 1.48
CA VAL A 44 -6.53 -2.97 1.46
C VAL A 44 -6.22 -3.43 2.88
N SER A 45 -6.05 -4.74 3.04
CA SER A 45 -5.78 -5.37 4.34
C SER A 45 -4.41 -4.98 4.91
N LYS A 46 -3.47 -4.57 4.05
CA LYS A 46 -2.14 -4.11 4.43
C LYS A 46 -1.66 -2.98 3.52
N GLY A 47 -1.16 -1.92 4.13
CA GLY A 47 -0.57 -0.78 3.42
C GLY A 47 0.71 -1.15 2.65
N PRO A 48 1.19 -0.23 1.80
CA PRO A 48 2.39 -0.44 1.03
C PRO A 48 3.60 -0.51 1.95
N ARG A 49 4.63 -1.25 1.52
CA ARG A 49 5.92 -1.24 2.21
C ARG A 49 6.74 0.01 1.89
N GLU A 50 6.53 0.58 0.70
CA GLU A 50 7.24 1.77 0.21
C GLU A 50 6.30 2.65 -0.61
N THR A 51 6.58 3.96 -0.63
CA THR A 51 5.89 4.93 -1.49
C THR A 51 6.92 5.77 -2.21
N LEU A 52 6.94 5.66 -3.54
CA LEU A 52 7.86 6.38 -4.42
C LEU A 52 7.14 7.60 -4.98
N VAL A 53 7.77 8.77 -4.91
CA VAL A 53 7.15 10.03 -5.36
C VAL A 53 8.06 10.74 -6.37
N ASN A 54 7.48 11.11 -7.50
CA ASN A 54 8.10 11.99 -8.49
C ASN A 54 7.25 13.26 -8.62
N ALA A 55 7.59 14.28 -7.83
CA ALA A 55 6.85 15.53 -7.75
C ALA A 55 6.83 16.29 -9.10
N SER A 56 7.93 16.29 -9.86
CA SER A 56 8.00 17.01 -11.13
C SER A 56 7.10 16.39 -12.21
N LYS A 57 6.85 15.09 -12.13
CA LYS A 57 5.92 14.37 -13.02
C LYS A 57 4.53 14.17 -12.43
N ASN A 58 4.25 14.68 -11.22
CA ASN A 58 2.99 14.44 -10.49
C ASN A 58 2.61 12.95 -10.45
N LEU A 59 3.59 12.12 -10.11
CA LEU A 59 3.53 10.67 -10.13
C LEU A 59 3.83 10.13 -8.73
N GLU A 60 3.03 9.17 -8.30
CA GLU A 60 3.26 8.39 -7.07
C GLU A 60 3.11 6.91 -7.41
N VAL A 61 3.97 6.05 -6.84
CA VAL A 61 3.82 4.60 -6.91
C VAL A 61 3.92 4.02 -5.51
N GLN A 62 2.85 3.39 -5.05
CA GLN A 62 2.84 2.62 -3.82
C GLN A 62 3.24 1.18 -4.13
N VAL A 63 4.24 0.68 -3.39
CA VAL A 63 4.78 -0.67 -3.55
C VAL A 63 4.25 -1.55 -2.43
N PHE A 64 3.38 -2.48 -2.78
CA PHE A 64 2.87 -3.51 -1.89
C PHE A 64 3.70 -4.78 -2.01
N GLN A 65 3.76 -5.56 -0.93
CA GLN A 65 4.18 -6.95 -1.00
C GLN A 65 2.92 -7.82 -1.12
N ILE A 66 2.61 -8.27 -2.33
CA ILE A 66 1.48 -9.19 -2.54
C ILE A 66 1.87 -10.61 -2.15
N VAL A 67 0.96 -11.31 -1.47
CA VAL A 67 1.10 -12.71 -1.08
C VAL A 67 0.09 -13.56 -1.85
N VAL A 68 0.60 -14.54 -2.60
CA VAL A 68 -0.20 -15.51 -3.36
C VAL A 68 0.27 -16.91 -2.99
N GLY A 69 -0.48 -17.58 -2.12
CA GLY A 69 -0.03 -18.82 -1.48
C GLY A 69 1.26 -18.58 -0.68
N ASN A 70 2.33 -19.30 -1.02
CA ASN A 70 3.65 -19.13 -0.39
C ASN A 70 4.56 -18.12 -1.10
N TYR A 71 4.11 -17.54 -2.22
CA TYR A 71 4.90 -16.59 -2.99
C TYR A 71 4.66 -15.17 -2.52
N LYS A 72 5.74 -14.40 -2.47
CA LYS A 72 5.72 -12.96 -2.20
C LYS A 72 6.34 -12.23 -3.39
N ALA A 73 5.69 -11.17 -3.84
CA ALA A 73 6.18 -10.38 -4.95
C ALA A 73 5.87 -8.90 -4.74
N ASP A 74 6.58 -8.07 -5.49
CA ASP A 74 6.27 -6.64 -5.55
C ASP A 74 5.05 -6.43 -6.42
N TYR A 75 4.16 -5.58 -5.93
CA TYR A 75 2.92 -5.24 -6.60
C TYR A 75 2.71 -3.73 -6.49
N PHE A 76 2.58 -3.07 -7.63
CA PHE A 76 2.54 -1.62 -7.69
C PHE A 76 1.10 -1.14 -7.82
N ALA A 77 0.79 -0.05 -7.13
CA ALA A 77 -0.35 0.82 -7.43
C ALA A 77 0.20 2.18 -7.86
N ALA A 78 -0.07 2.58 -9.10
CA ALA A 78 0.56 3.72 -9.74
C ALA A 78 -0.45 4.84 -9.98
N TYR A 79 -0.12 6.03 -9.50
CA TYR A 79 -0.98 7.19 -9.44
C TYR A 79 -0.42 8.33 -10.27
N LYS A 80 -1.30 9.03 -10.99
CA LYS A 80 -0.97 10.25 -11.72
C LYS A 80 -1.95 11.34 -11.30
N GLY A 81 -1.45 12.48 -10.84
CA GLY A 81 -2.32 13.54 -10.33
C GLY A 81 -3.17 13.12 -9.14
N GLY A 82 -2.63 12.26 -8.26
CA GLY A 82 -3.33 11.76 -7.08
C GLY A 82 -4.47 10.78 -7.39
N LYS A 83 -4.49 10.19 -8.59
CA LYS A 83 -5.53 9.26 -9.04
C LYS A 83 -4.91 7.96 -9.55
N LEU A 84 -5.44 6.83 -9.09
CA LEU A 84 -4.96 5.49 -9.45
C LEU A 84 -5.18 5.28 -10.95
N LEU A 85 -4.09 5.07 -11.68
CA LEU A 85 -4.11 4.87 -13.13
C LEU A 85 -4.04 3.39 -13.49
N TYR A 86 -3.18 2.65 -12.77
CA TYR A 86 -2.94 1.22 -13.00
C TYR A 86 -2.39 0.54 -11.74
N TRP A 87 -2.59 -0.76 -11.62
CA TRP A 87 -1.99 -1.61 -10.59
C TRP A 87 -1.65 -2.97 -11.16
N GLY A 88 -0.61 -3.60 -10.64
CA GLY A 88 -0.10 -4.85 -11.21
C GLY A 88 1.33 -5.18 -10.75
N TYR A 89 1.81 -6.32 -11.20
CA TYR A 89 3.22 -6.69 -11.08
C TYR A 89 4.09 -5.82 -12.00
N PRO A 90 5.37 -5.57 -11.65
CA PRO A 90 6.27 -4.76 -12.48
C PRO A 90 6.37 -5.22 -13.95
N TYR A 91 6.33 -6.52 -14.21
CA TYR A 91 6.37 -7.05 -15.59
C TYR A 91 5.10 -6.77 -16.39
N GLU A 92 3.96 -6.55 -15.73
CA GLU A 92 2.71 -6.19 -16.39
C GLU A 92 2.74 -4.74 -16.87
N PHE A 93 3.35 -3.84 -16.08
CA PHE A 93 3.61 -2.47 -16.52
C PHE A 93 4.46 -2.45 -17.80
N ALA A 94 5.53 -3.25 -17.85
CA ALA A 94 6.43 -3.34 -19.00
C ALA A 94 5.76 -3.88 -20.28
N ARG A 95 4.61 -4.55 -20.16
CA ARG A 95 3.85 -5.13 -21.28
C ARG A 95 2.56 -4.37 -21.58
N HIS A 96 2.30 -3.26 -20.89
CA HIS A 96 1.07 -2.51 -21.06
C HIS A 96 1.07 -1.74 -22.39
N ASN A 97 -0.09 -1.62 -23.04
CA ASN A 97 -0.22 -0.92 -24.34
C ASN A 97 -0.15 0.61 -24.24
N ASN A 98 -0.21 1.17 -23.03
CA ASN A 98 -0.10 2.60 -22.78
C ASN A 98 1.34 2.94 -22.39
N PRO A 99 2.07 3.73 -23.22
CA PRO A 99 3.45 4.12 -22.93
C PRO A 99 3.63 4.82 -21.58
N GLU A 100 2.65 5.61 -21.12
CA GLU A 100 2.73 6.28 -19.83
C GLU A 100 2.81 5.26 -18.68
N ILE A 101 2.01 4.19 -18.73
CA ILE A 101 2.05 3.12 -17.73
C ILE A 101 3.39 2.37 -17.80
N VAL A 102 3.90 2.10 -19.00
CA VAL A 102 5.23 1.46 -19.18
C VAL A 102 6.32 2.31 -18.54
N GLU A 103 6.35 3.61 -18.82
CA GLU A 103 7.32 4.55 -18.27
C GLU A 103 7.22 4.66 -16.74
N MET A 104 6.00 4.73 -16.19
CA MET A 104 5.78 4.76 -14.75
C MET A 104 6.33 3.50 -14.06
N GLY A 105 6.08 2.32 -14.64
CA GLY A 105 6.58 1.06 -14.10
C GLY A 105 8.10 0.96 -14.16
N ALA A 106 8.70 1.34 -15.29
CA ALA A 106 10.15 1.35 -15.45
C ALA A 106 10.83 2.30 -14.44
N TRP A 107 10.29 3.52 -14.30
CA TRP A 107 10.77 4.48 -13.31
C TRP A 107 10.67 3.93 -11.89
N ALA A 108 9.53 3.33 -11.51
CA ALA A 108 9.34 2.78 -10.17
C ALA A 108 10.32 1.63 -9.86
N VAL A 109 10.58 0.75 -10.83
CA VAL A 109 11.59 -0.31 -10.69
C VAL A 109 12.98 0.26 -10.46
N ASP A 110 13.37 1.28 -11.23
CA ASP A 110 14.68 1.89 -11.09
C ASP A 110 14.83 2.67 -9.79
N GLU A 111 13.79 3.36 -9.34
CA GLU A 111 13.80 4.09 -8.08
C GLU A 111 13.84 3.14 -6.87
N LEU A 112 13.08 2.06 -6.91
CA LEU A 112 13.08 1.05 -5.85
C LEU A 112 14.46 0.39 -5.66
N LYS A 113 15.25 0.23 -6.74
CA LYS A 113 16.62 -0.31 -6.67
C LYS A 113 17.63 0.65 -6.03
N ARG A 114 17.28 1.93 -5.89
CA ARG A 114 18.15 2.97 -5.29
C ARG A 114 17.98 3.10 -3.79
N LEU A 115 16.90 2.53 -3.23
CA LEU A 115 16.66 2.44 -1.80
C LEU A 115 17.53 1.35 -1.18
#